data_AF-A0A928KGJ1-F1
#
_entry.id   AF-A0A928KGJ1-F1
#
_cell.length_a   1.000
_cell.length_b   1.000
_cell.length_c   1.000
_cell.angle_alpha   90.00
_cell.angle_beta   90.00
_cell.angle_gamma   90.00
#
_symmetry.space_group_name_H-M   'P 1'
#
loop_
_entity.id
_entity.type
_entity.pdbx_description
1 polymer ?
#
loop_
_entity_poly.entity_id
_entity_poly.type
_entity_poly.pdbx_seq_one_letter_code
_entity_poly.pdbx_strand_id
1 'polypeptide(L)'
;MEVAMLLTNLAKTATNNENVWDISLNVLITGVVVVFMVLVLLIVLIKLYSTIVYKAQNRSSKTPKGQDGSNNVAKAVVNNDGTMAVTLDKGLTDELIAVITAAAVSVMGNSNIRVTGIRKRSQRSEWSDAGLKDHVRPFRMGDWK
;
A
#
# COMPACT_ATOMS: atom_id res chain seq x y z
N MET A 1 -15.19 66.45 -12.72
CA MET A 1 -14.18 65.42 -12.33
C MET A 1 -14.83 64.08 -12.00
N GLU A 2 -16.01 64.05 -11.40
CA GLU A 2 -16.71 62.80 -11.06
C GLU A 2 -17.10 61.93 -12.26
N VAL A 3 -17.59 62.52 -13.36
CA VAL A 3 -17.97 61.75 -14.57
C VAL A 3 -16.78 60.99 -15.17
N ALA A 4 -15.60 61.62 -15.20
CA ALA A 4 -14.37 60.96 -15.65
C ALA A 4 -13.96 59.80 -14.72
N MET A 5 -14.14 59.95 -13.40
CA MET A 5 -13.89 58.87 -12.44
C MET A 5 -14.91 57.73 -12.53
N LEU A 6 -16.16 58.02 -12.87
CA LEU A 6 -17.15 56.96 -13.10
C LEU A 6 -16.84 56.16 -14.35
N LEU A 7 -16.42 56.82 -15.44
CA LEU A 7 -16.03 56.14 -16.68
C LEU A 7 -14.77 55.28 -16.53
N THR A 8 -13.77 55.74 -15.77
CA THR A 8 -12.56 54.95 -15.52
C THR A 8 -12.84 53.73 -14.63
N ASN A 9 -13.70 53.86 -13.61
CA ASN A 9 -14.09 52.74 -12.76
C ASN A 9 -14.92 51.69 -13.51
N LEU A 10 -15.80 52.13 -14.42
CA LEU A 10 -16.59 51.23 -15.28
C LEU A 10 -15.70 50.47 -16.27
N ALA A 11 -14.76 51.15 -16.93
CA ALA A 11 -13.82 50.52 -17.84
C ALA A 11 -12.94 49.50 -17.09
N LYS A 12 -12.51 49.83 -15.87
CA LYS A 12 -11.72 48.91 -15.04
C LYS A 12 -12.53 47.67 -14.67
N THR A 13 -13.80 47.81 -14.27
CA THR A 13 -14.68 46.67 -13.97
C THR A 13 -14.97 45.79 -15.17
N ALA A 14 -15.13 46.36 -16.37
CA ALA A 14 -15.27 45.59 -17.60
C ALA A 14 -14.01 44.76 -17.92
N THR A 15 -12.82 45.36 -17.78
CA THR A 15 -11.55 44.63 -17.99
C THR A 15 -11.24 43.62 -16.88
N ASN A 16 -11.66 43.87 -15.63
CA ASN A 16 -11.40 42.95 -14.53
C ASN A 16 -12.10 41.60 -14.73
N ASN A 17 -13.26 41.55 -15.38
CA ASN A 17 -14.01 40.30 -15.59
C ASN A 17 -13.22 39.30 -16.47
N GLU A 18 -12.65 39.76 -17.57
CA GLU A 18 -11.82 38.92 -18.46
C GLU A 18 -10.57 38.42 -17.73
N ASN A 19 -9.93 39.28 -16.93
CA ASN A 19 -8.74 38.94 -16.16
C ASN A 19 -9.04 38.03 -14.96
N VAL A 20 -10.25 38.04 -14.39
CA VAL A 20 -10.60 37.23 -13.21
C VAL A 20 -10.56 35.74 -13.55
N TRP A 21 -10.99 35.34 -14.74
CA TRP A 21 -10.92 33.94 -15.18
C TRP A 21 -9.48 33.47 -15.35
N ASP A 22 -8.63 34.29 -15.98
CA ASP A 22 -7.20 33.97 -16.16
C ASP A 22 -6.43 33.95 -14.84
N ILE A 23 -6.70 34.91 -13.95
CA ILE A 23 -6.09 34.98 -12.62
C ILE A 23 -6.53 33.76 -11.78
N SER A 24 -7.81 33.39 -11.83
CA SER A 24 -8.34 32.25 -11.06
C SER A 24 -7.73 30.93 -11.50
N LEU A 25 -7.64 30.70 -12.82
CA LEU A 25 -6.99 29.50 -13.38
C LEU A 25 -5.51 29.45 -13.03
N ASN A 26 -4.79 30.57 -13.16
CA ASN A 26 -3.37 30.62 -12.83
C ASN A 26 -3.11 30.33 -11.34
N VAL A 27 -3.92 30.87 -10.44
CA VAL A 27 -3.81 30.60 -8.99
C VAL A 27 -4.14 29.15 -8.67
N LEU A 28 -5.16 28.56 -9.31
CA LEU A 28 -5.51 27.15 -9.14
C LEU A 28 -4.35 26.23 -9.56
N ILE A 29 -3.81 26.47 -10.77
CA ILE A 29 -2.69 25.69 -11.32
C ILE A 29 -1.45 25.86 -10.42
N THR A 30 -1.13 27.09 -10.05
CA THR A 30 0.01 27.38 -9.17
C THR A 30 -0.18 26.75 -7.78
N GLY A 31 -1.39 26.77 -7.23
CA GLY A 31 -1.70 26.11 -5.95
C GLY A 31 -1.45 24.60 -5.98
N VAL A 32 -1.90 23.92 -7.04
CA VAL A 32 -1.63 22.48 -7.23
C VAL A 32 -0.13 22.20 -7.36
N VAL A 33 0.59 23.01 -8.15
CA VAL A 33 2.04 22.87 -8.33
C VAL A 33 2.82 23.14 -7.04
N VAL A 34 2.46 24.20 -6.30
CA VAL A 34 3.11 24.58 -5.04
C VAL A 34 2.89 23.50 -3.97
N VAL A 35 1.68 22.97 -3.84
CA VAL A 35 1.39 21.87 -2.90
C VAL A 35 2.22 20.64 -3.24
N PHE A 36 2.34 20.30 -4.53
CA PHE A 36 3.17 19.17 -4.97
C PHE A 36 4.65 19.41 -4.63
N MET A 37 5.18 20.61 -4.88
CA MET A 37 6.56 20.97 -4.53
C MET A 37 6.85 20.84 -3.04
N VAL A 38 5.96 21.34 -2.18
CA VAL A 38 6.11 21.23 -0.72
C VAL A 38 6.07 19.77 -0.28
N LEU A 39 5.17 18.96 -0.85
CA LEU A 39 5.05 17.55 -0.51
C LEU A 39 6.32 16.77 -0.88
N VAL A 40 6.84 16.99 -2.09
CA VAL A 40 8.09 16.37 -2.55
C VAL A 40 9.26 16.81 -1.67
N LEU A 41 9.38 18.10 -1.35
CA LEU A 41 10.45 18.63 -0.51
C LEU A 41 10.43 18.00 0.90
N LEU A 42 9.25 17.84 1.51
CA LEU A 42 9.11 17.18 2.80
C LEU A 42 9.49 15.69 2.73
N ILE A 43 9.06 14.98 1.69
CA ILE A 43 9.41 13.57 1.46
C ILE A 43 10.92 13.41 1.29
N VAL A 44 11.58 14.28 0.52
CA VAL A 44 13.03 14.21 0.29
C VAL A 44 13.80 14.36 1.60
N LEU A 45 13.42 15.31 2.45
CA LEU A 45 14.04 15.49 3.76
C LEU A 45 13.83 14.24 4.63
N ILE A 46 12.60 13.73 4.72
CA ILE A 46 12.31 12.50 5.47
C ILE A 46 13.13 11.33 4.94
N LYS A 47 13.28 11.17 3.61
CA LYS A 47 14.10 10.12 3.02
C LYS A 47 15.59 10.28 3.36
N LEU A 48 16.09 11.51 3.45
CA LEU A 48 17.48 11.76 3.83
C LEU A 48 17.72 11.40 5.31
N TYR A 49 16.84 11.83 6.21
CA TYR A 49 16.87 11.42 7.63
C TYR A 49 16.69 9.90 7.78
N SER A 50 15.74 9.32 7.05
CA SER A 50 15.50 7.88 7.03
C SER A 50 16.72 7.13 6.53
N THR A 51 17.41 7.62 5.49
CA THR A 51 18.65 6.99 4.98
C THR A 51 19.80 7.06 5.98
N ILE A 52 19.95 8.17 6.72
CA ILE A 52 20.99 8.31 7.74
C ILE A 52 20.70 7.39 8.93
N VAL A 53 19.44 7.31 9.37
CA VAL A 53 19.00 6.38 10.44
C VAL A 53 19.11 4.93 9.98
N TYR A 54 18.74 4.61 8.73
CA TYR A 54 18.95 3.29 8.12
C TYR A 54 20.43 2.94 8.03
N LYS A 55 21.30 3.89 7.66
CA LYS A 55 22.76 3.67 7.67
C LYS A 55 23.31 3.48 9.08
N ALA A 56 22.74 4.13 10.09
CA ALA A 56 23.12 3.92 11.48
C ALA A 56 22.66 2.53 11.99
N GLN A 57 21.44 2.11 11.63
CA GLN A 57 20.90 0.79 11.98
C GLN A 57 21.63 -0.35 11.23
N ASN A 58 21.98 -0.18 9.94
CA ASN A 58 22.76 -1.15 9.19
C ASN A 58 24.24 -1.24 9.59
N ARG A 59 24.78 -0.22 10.29
CA ARG A 59 26.09 -0.34 10.95
C ARG A 59 26.00 -1.09 12.28
N SER A 60 24.83 -1.10 12.92
CA SER A 60 24.56 -1.89 14.12
C SER A 60 24.23 -3.37 13.82
N SER A 61 23.80 -3.68 12.59
CA SER A 61 23.45 -5.05 12.17
C SER A 61 24.47 -5.72 11.23
N LYS A 62 25.77 -5.40 11.35
CA LYS A 62 26.83 -6.25 10.79
C LYS A 62 27.02 -7.50 11.66
N THR A 63 26.21 -8.51 11.43
CA THR A 63 26.61 -9.92 11.61
C THR A 63 26.97 -10.47 10.24
N PRO A 64 28.20 -10.98 10.01
CA PRO A 64 28.61 -11.51 8.73
C PRO A 64 28.21 -12.99 8.61
N LYS A 65 27.53 -13.34 7.52
CA LYS A 65 27.53 -14.67 6.88
C LYS A 65 27.35 -14.37 5.40
N GLY A 66 28.39 -14.35 4.58
CA GLY A 66 29.43 -15.36 4.41
C GLY A 66 29.29 -15.80 2.96
N GLN A 67 30.02 -15.13 2.06
CA GLN A 67 30.27 -15.67 0.73
C GLN A 67 31.22 -16.85 0.91
N ASP A 68 30.86 -18.01 0.38
CA ASP A 68 31.88 -18.92 -0.13
C ASP A 68 31.37 -19.54 -1.42
N GLY A 69 32.24 -19.55 -2.42
CA GLY A 69 31.94 -19.94 -3.78
C GLY A 69 32.24 -21.40 -4.07
N SER A 70 32.22 -21.69 -5.37
CA SER A 70 32.81 -22.85 -6.04
C SER A 70 31.87 -24.02 -6.34
N ASN A 71 31.60 -24.14 -7.64
CA ASN A 71 31.62 -25.37 -8.44
C ASN A 71 30.63 -26.50 -8.09
N ASN A 72 29.67 -26.76 -8.97
CA ASN A 72 29.88 -27.77 -10.03
C ASN A 72 28.65 -27.91 -10.95
N VAL A 73 29.00 -28.12 -12.20
CA VAL A 73 28.21 -28.64 -13.32
C VAL A 73 27.41 -29.88 -12.92
N ALA A 74 26.17 -30.00 -13.38
CA ALA A 74 25.70 -31.14 -14.20
C ALA A 74 24.20 -31.40 -14.09
N LYS A 75 23.62 -31.54 -15.27
CA LYS A 75 22.31 -32.05 -15.63
C LYS A 75 22.17 -33.53 -15.26
N ALA A 76 21.16 -33.92 -14.48
CA ALA A 76 20.56 -35.26 -14.42
C ALA A 76 19.21 -35.13 -13.66
N VAL A 77 18.06 -35.11 -14.34
CA VAL A 77 17.27 -36.28 -14.79
C VAL A 77 16.65 -37.07 -13.62
N VAL A 78 15.31 -37.12 -13.64
CA VAL A 78 14.42 -38.23 -13.27
C VAL A 78 13.68 -38.23 -11.91
N ASN A 79 12.35 -38.36 -12.06
CA ASN A 79 11.29 -38.88 -11.17
C ASN A 79 10.77 -37.97 -10.03
N ASN A 80 9.52 -37.51 -10.11
CA ASN A 80 8.25 -38.19 -9.76
C ASN A 80 8.11 -38.48 -8.26
N ASP A 81 7.01 -37.93 -7.74
CA ASP A 81 6.40 -38.10 -6.42
C ASP A 81 7.11 -37.55 -5.18
N GLY A 82 6.27 -36.98 -4.30
CA GLY A 82 6.61 -36.74 -2.91
C GLY A 82 6.78 -35.29 -2.53
N THR A 83 5.66 -34.67 -2.17
CA THR A 83 5.59 -33.71 -1.06
C THR A 83 6.56 -32.53 -1.14
N MET A 84 6.15 -31.50 -1.89
CA MET A 84 6.75 -30.18 -1.72
C MET A 84 6.52 -29.75 -0.27
N ALA A 85 7.60 -29.78 0.51
CA ALA A 85 7.59 -29.35 1.90
C ALA A 85 6.99 -27.95 1.97
N VAL A 86 5.77 -27.88 2.48
CA VAL A 86 5.16 -26.63 2.92
C VAL A 86 6.19 -25.97 3.82
N THR A 87 6.62 -24.75 3.49
CA THR A 87 7.56 -24.01 4.31
C THR A 87 6.93 -23.80 5.68
N LEU A 88 7.29 -24.68 6.62
CA LEU A 88 6.71 -24.76 7.95
C LEU A 88 7.29 -23.63 8.79
N ASP A 89 6.52 -22.56 8.91
CA ASP A 89 6.67 -21.65 10.05
C ASP A 89 6.38 -22.48 11.32
N LYS A 90 7.24 -22.38 12.34
CA LYS A 90 7.43 -23.33 13.46
C LYS A 90 6.20 -23.63 14.36
N GLY A 91 4.99 -23.26 13.96
CA GLY A 91 3.73 -23.46 14.70
C GLY A 91 2.56 -24.02 13.89
N LEU A 92 2.78 -24.58 12.69
CA LEU A 92 1.74 -25.30 11.94
C LEU A 92 1.89 -26.81 12.12
N THR A 93 1.05 -27.41 12.96
CA THR A 93 0.98 -28.87 13.16
C THR A 93 0.21 -29.55 12.02
N ASP A 94 0.52 -30.81 11.73
CA ASP A 94 -0.13 -31.59 10.67
C ASP A 94 -1.65 -31.70 10.85
N GLU A 95 -2.11 -31.73 12.11
CA GLU A 95 -3.52 -31.65 12.47
C GLU A 95 -4.21 -30.38 11.93
N LEU A 96 -3.57 -29.22 12.06
CA LEU A 96 -4.11 -27.97 11.51
C LEU A 96 -4.17 -28.00 9.98
N ILE A 97 -3.18 -28.62 9.33
CA ILE A 97 -3.14 -28.75 7.87
C ILE A 97 -4.29 -29.64 7.40
N ALA A 98 -4.51 -30.78 8.06
CA ALA A 98 -5.60 -31.70 7.77
C ALA A 98 -6.96 -31.04 7.97
N VAL A 99 -7.17 -30.34 9.10
CA VAL A 99 -8.42 -29.63 9.38
C VAL A 99 -8.69 -28.50 8.38
N ILE A 100 -7.68 -27.69 8.04
CA ILE A 100 -7.82 -26.61 7.05
C ILE A 100 -8.12 -27.20 5.67
N THR A 101 -7.47 -28.29 5.29
CA THR A 101 -7.69 -28.96 4.00
C THR A 101 -9.09 -29.58 3.94
N ALA A 102 -9.53 -30.27 4.99
CA ALA A 102 -10.87 -30.84 5.08
C ALA A 102 -11.96 -29.75 5.03
N ALA A 103 -11.76 -28.63 5.73
CA ALA A 103 -12.66 -27.48 5.65
C ALA A 103 -12.66 -26.83 4.26
N ALA A 104 -11.51 -26.74 3.59
CA ALA A 104 -11.44 -26.22 2.23
C ALA A 104 -12.18 -27.11 1.23
N VAL A 105 -12.06 -28.44 1.38
CA VAL A 105 -12.79 -29.42 0.57
C VAL A 105 -14.30 -29.33 0.82
N SER A 106 -14.74 -29.15 2.08
CA SER A 106 -16.17 -29.04 2.39
C SER A 106 -16.81 -27.74 1.88
N VAL A 107 -16.07 -26.63 1.88
CA VAL A 107 -16.56 -25.34 1.35
C VAL A 107 -16.54 -25.30 -0.18
N MET A 108 -15.52 -25.88 -0.80
CA MET A 108 -15.32 -25.82 -2.25
C MET A 108 -16.01 -26.96 -3.00
N GLY A 109 -16.45 -28.01 -2.29
CA GLY A 109 -17.14 -29.17 -2.85
C GLY A 109 -16.28 -30.03 -3.80
N ASN A 110 -14.97 -29.78 -3.86
CA ASN A 110 -14.02 -30.45 -4.74
C ASN A 110 -13.02 -31.24 -3.91
N SER A 111 -12.89 -32.54 -4.17
CA SER A 111 -11.97 -33.45 -3.47
C SER A 111 -10.52 -33.37 -3.98
N ASN A 112 -10.27 -32.74 -5.13
CA ASN A 112 -8.94 -32.65 -5.75
C ASN A 112 -8.31 -31.27 -5.53
N ILE A 113 -8.02 -30.92 -4.27
CA ILE A 113 -7.36 -29.67 -3.89
C ILE A 113 -5.97 -29.98 -3.33
N ARG A 114 -4.93 -29.40 -3.93
CA ARG A 114 -3.54 -29.49 -3.44
C ARG A 114 -3.17 -28.21 -2.69
N VAL A 115 -2.82 -28.34 -1.40
CA VAL A 115 -2.40 -27.20 -0.57
C VAL A 115 -0.91 -26.92 -0.80
N THR A 116 -0.60 -25.83 -1.49
CA THR A 116 0.78 -25.44 -1.84
C THR A 116 1.48 -24.64 -0.73
N GLY A 117 0.73 -24.05 0.20
CA GLY A 117 1.31 -23.32 1.32
C GLY A 117 0.27 -22.72 2.24
N ILE A 118 0.59 -22.64 3.53
CA ILE A 118 -0.26 -22.04 4.54
C ILE A 118 0.51 -20.90 5.18
N ARG A 119 -0.10 -19.71 5.14
CA ARG A 119 0.47 -18.49 5.70
C ARG A 119 -0.52 -17.88 6.67
N LYS A 120 -0.03 -17.41 7.83
CA LYS A 120 -0.83 -16.54 8.67
C LYS A 120 -1.18 -15.30 7.84
N ARG A 121 -2.45 -14.92 7.82
CA ARG A 121 -2.86 -13.67 7.18
C ARG A 121 -2.09 -12.54 7.88
N SER A 122 -1.24 -11.82 7.15
CA SER A 122 -0.56 -10.65 7.70
C SER A 122 -1.62 -9.70 8.24
N GLN A 123 -1.36 -9.10 9.40
CA GLN A 123 -2.26 -8.15 10.04
C GLN A 123 -2.67 -7.11 9.00
N ARG A 124 -3.96 -7.13 8.60
CA ARG A 124 -4.49 -6.16 7.64
C ARG A 124 -4.39 -4.79 8.30
N SER A 125 -4.21 -3.74 7.50
CA SER A 125 -4.28 -2.38 8.04
C SER A 125 -5.61 -2.21 8.76
N GLU A 126 -5.61 -1.44 9.85
CA GLU A 126 -6.83 -1.22 10.64
C GLU A 126 -7.98 -0.66 9.78
N TRP A 127 -7.65 0.06 8.70
CA TRP A 127 -8.61 0.54 7.69
C TRP A 127 -9.25 -0.60 6.88
N SER A 128 -8.46 -1.60 6.46
CA SER A 128 -9.00 -2.75 5.73
C SER A 128 -9.84 -3.66 6.63
N ASP A 129 -9.54 -3.72 7.92
CA ASP A 129 -10.32 -4.49 8.90
C ASP A 129 -11.61 -3.78 9.30
N ALA A 130 -11.59 -2.46 9.46
CA ALA A 130 -12.77 -1.64 9.74
C ALA A 130 -13.82 -1.77 8.62
N GLY A 131 -13.40 -1.65 7.36
CA GLY A 131 -14.30 -1.84 6.22
C GLY A 131 -14.93 -3.23 6.22
N LEU A 132 -14.18 -4.30 6.48
CA LEU A 132 -14.75 -5.64 6.53
C LEU A 132 -15.76 -5.77 7.68
N LYS A 133 -15.42 -5.28 8.88
CA LYS A 133 -16.31 -5.27 10.05
C LYS A 133 -17.63 -4.54 9.78
N ASP A 134 -17.61 -3.45 9.01
CA ASP A 134 -18.84 -2.74 8.65
C ASP A 134 -19.71 -3.48 7.63
N HIS A 135 -19.11 -4.24 6.72
CA HIS A 135 -19.86 -4.98 5.68
C HIS A 135 -20.31 -6.37 6.12
N VAL A 136 -19.64 -6.98 7.10
CA VAL A 136 -19.95 -8.34 7.58
C VAL A 136 -20.52 -8.37 9.00
N ARG A 137 -20.80 -7.20 9.60
CA ARG A 137 -21.48 -7.19 10.90
C ARG A 137 -22.88 -7.78 10.74
N PRO A 138 -23.26 -8.77 11.56
CA PRO A 138 -24.62 -9.28 11.55
C PRO A 138 -25.57 -8.18 11.97
N PHE A 139 -26.75 -8.11 11.35
CA PHE A 139 -27.81 -7.17 11.73
C PHE A 139 -28.20 -7.42 13.19
N ARG A 140 -27.75 -6.55 14.10
CA ARG A 140 -28.16 -6.58 15.49
C ARG A 140 -29.34 -5.66 15.67
N MET A 141 -30.43 -6.21 16.21
CA MET A 141 -31.74 -5.58 16.34
C MET A 141 -31.79 -4.47 17.42
N GLY A 142 -30.64 -3.87 17.76
CA GLY A 142 -30.46 -2.84 18.79
C GLY A 142 -29.66 -1.62 18.34
N ASP A 143 -29.29 -1.53 17.05
CA ASP A 143 -28.51 -0.41 16.50
C ASP A 143 -29.42 0.74 15.97
N TRP A 144 -30.72 0.69 16.24
CA TRP A 144 -31.67 1.77 15.90
C TRP A 144 -31.72 2.78 17.04
N LYS A 145 -31.28 4.00 16.77
CA LYS A 145 -31.45 5.18 17.62
C LYS A 145 -32.31 6.20 16.89
#